data_AF-A0A945DWH6-F1
#
_entry.id   AF-A0A945DWH6-F1
#
_cell.length_a   1.000
_cell.length_b   1.000
_cell.length_c   1.000
_cell.angle_alpha   90.00
_cell.angle_beta   90.00
_cell.angle_gamma   90.00
#
_symmetry.space_group_name_H-M   'P 1'
#
loop_
_entity.id
_entity.type
_entity.pdbx_description
1 polymer ?
#
loop_
_entity_poly.entity_id
_entity_poly.type
_entity_poly.pdbx_seq_one_letter_code
_entity_poly.pdbx_strand_id
1 'polypeptide(L)'
;EANARALDLGCAVGRSTFELARHCAEATGIDLSENFIAVAEELQRDGQVDYSFAVEGDLGQAAVAEVPSGIDRSRVSFEQGDATFLRDGLGQFDVVLMANLIDRLPCPAKCLEQLPNLVAAGGQLIIASPCTWLEEYTPKAEWLGGQAQQTLDTLREILAPAFTLDGEWNLPFLIREHARKYQWSIAQATRWLRQ
;
A
#
# COMPACT_ATOMS: atom_id res chain seq x y z
N GLU A 1 8.83 -6.11 17.22
CA GLU A 1 8.84 -7.08 18.33
C GLU A 1 8.74 -8.51 17.79
N ALA A 2 8.94 -9.54 18.63
CA ALA A 2 9.04 -10.94 18.19
C ALA A 2 7.76 -11.49 17.50
N ASN A 3 6.60 -10.85 17.70
CA ASN A 3 5.31 -11.25 17.14
C ASN A 3 4.61 -10.10 16.39
N ALA A 4 5.36 -9.14 15.83
CA ALA A 4 4.75 -7.99 15.18
C ALA A 4 3.91 -8.42 13.95
N ARG A 5 2.73 -7.82 13.79
CA ARG A 5 1.82 -8.03 12.66
C ARG A 5 1.84 -6.82 11.73
N ALA A 6 1.91 -7.06 10.43
CA ALA A 6 1.84 -6.01 9.42
C ALA A 6 0.60 -6.15 8.53
N LEU A 7 0.06 -5.00 8.11
CA LEU A 7 -1.00 -4.90 7.10
C LEU A 7 -0.51 -4.00 5.97
N ASP A 8 -0.65 -4.47 4.73
CA ASP A 8 -0.36 -3.73 3.51
C ASP A 8 -1.68 -3.53 2.75
N LEU A 9 -2.26 -2.34 2.86
CA LEU A 9 -3.51 -1.99 2.18
C LEU A 9 -3.19 -1.45 0.78
N GLY A 10 -3.87 -2.00 -0.23
CA GLY A 10 -3.55 -1.77 -1.64
C GLY A 10 -2.28 -2.50 -2.06
N CYS A 11 -2.13 -3.77 -1.65
CA CYS A 11 -0.87 -4.49 -1.78
C CYS A 11 -0.48 -4.83 -3.23
N ALA A 12 -1.39 -4.69 -4.19
CA ALA A 12 -1.26 -5.23 -5.54
C ALA A 12 -0.80 -6.70 -5.48
N VAL A 13 0.30 -7.05 -6.15
CA VAL A 13 0.88 -8.41 -6.16
C VAL A 13 1.80 -8.70 -4.97
N GLY A 14 1.80 -7.85 -3.93
CA GLY A 14 2.34 -8.17 -2.62
C GLY A 14 3.80 -7.85 -2.37
N ARG A 15 4.49 -7.07 -3.23
CA ARG A 15 5.94 -6.79 -3.05
C ARG A 15 6.25 -6.23 -1.65
N SER A 16 5.49 -5.23 -1.20
CA SER A 16 5.69 -4.64 0.13
C SER A 16 5.29 -5.60 1.25
N THR A 17 4.19 -6.35 1.07
CA THR A 17 3.79 -7.43 1.99
C THR A 17 4.91 -8.45 2.22
N PHE A 18 5.60 -8.89 1.15
CA PHE A 18 6.76 -9.78 1.25
C PHE A 18 7.92 -9.14 2.02
N GLU A 19 8.25 -7.86 1.76
CA GLU A 19 9.33 -7.18 2.49
C GLU A 19 8.97 -6.98 3.98
N LEU A 20 7.71 -6.71 4.30
CA LEU A 20 7.22 -6.61 5.69
C LEU A 20 7.41 -7.92 6.46
N ALA A 21 7.27 -9.08 5.81
CA ALA A 21 7.51 -10.39 6.43
C ALA A 21 8.97 -10.63 6.88
N ARG A 22 9.93 -9.79 6.46
CA ARG A 22 11.30 -9.81 7.03
C ARG A 22 11.36 -9.22 8.44
N HIS A 23 10.44 -8.31 8.75
CA HIS A 23 10.44 -7.52 9.97
C HIS A 23 9.31 -7.92 10.94
N CYS A 24 8.27 -8.54 10.40
CA CYS A 24 7.07 -8.96 11.12
C CYS A 24 6.94 -10.49 11.13
N ALA A 25 6.27 -11.01 12.15
CA ALA A 25 5.97 -12.43 12.26
C ALA A 25 4.85 -12.84 11.28
N GLU A 26 3.96 -11.90 10.96
CA GLU A 26 2.93 -12.04 9.92
C GLU A 26 2.77 -10.73 9.14
N ALA A 27 2.44 -10.83 7.86
CA ALA A 27 2.11 -9.70 7.01
C ALA A 27 0.91 -10.04 6.11
N THR A 28 -0.18 -9.29 6.24
CA THR A 28 -1.38 -9.46 5.41
C THR A 28 -1.43 -8.38 4.34
N GLY A 29 -1.58 -8.77 3.08
CA GLY A 29 -1.84 -7.88 1.96
C GLY A 29 -3.32 -7.88 1.58
N ILE A 30 -3.92 -6.71 1.42
CA ILE A 30 -5.30 -6.56 0.95
C ILE A 30 -5.33 -5.71 -0.30
N ASP A 31 -6.02 -6.17 -1.34
CA ASP A 31 -6.24 -5.42 -2.58
C ASP A 31 -7.66 -5.67 -3.12
N LEU A 32 -8.21 -4.67 -3.83
CA LEU A 32 -9.54 -4.77 -4.42
C LEU A 32 -9.55 -5.76 -5.61
N SER A 33 -8.43 -5.86 -6.33
CA SER A 33 -8.29 -6.65 -7.55
C SER A 33 -8.09 -8.14 -7.24
N GLU A 34 -9.09 -8.95 -7.56
CA GLU A 34 -9.01 -10.41 -7.50
C GLU A 34 -7.81 -10.96 -8.28
N ASN A 35 -7.53 -10.38 -9.47
CA ASN A 35 -6.41 -10.79 -10.30
C ASN A 35 -5.05 -10.51 -9.62
N PHE A 36 -4.92 -9.38 -8.91
CA PHE A 36 -3.67 -9.09 -8.20
C PHE A 36 -3.47 -10.04 -7.03
N ILE A 37 -4.53 -10.34 -6.28
CA ILE A 37 -4.49 -11.28 -5.16
C ILE A 37 -4.16 -12.69 -5.65
N ALA A 38 -4.77 -13.16 -6.75
CA ALA A 38 -4.45 -14.47 -7.32
C ALA A 38 -2.96 -14.61 -7.69
N VAL A 39 -2.36 -13.57 -8.27
CA VAL A 39 -0.92 -13.54 -8.59
C VAL A 39 -0.07 -13.45 -7.33
N ALA A 40 -0.50 -12.71 -6.30
CA ALA A 40 0.19 -12.64 -5.02
C ALA A 40 0.22 -13.99 -4.30
N GLU A 41 -0.89 -14.73 -4.33
CA GLU A 41 -1.00 -16.10 -3.80
C GLU A 41 -0.14 -17.10 -4.61
N GLU A 42 -0.05 -16.94 -5.93
CA GLU A 42 0.87 -17.73 -6.76
C GLU A 42 2.34 -17.47 -6.38
N LEU A 43 2.73 -16.19 -6.27
CA LEU A 43 4.06 -15.80 -5.76
C LEU A 43 4.30 -16.34 -4.34
N GLN A 44 3.29 -16.33 -3.48
CA GLN A 44 3.39 -16.91 -2.15
C GLN A 44 3.63 -18.41 -2.20
N ARG A 45 2.94 -19.15 -3.07
CA ARG A 45 2.99 -20.62 -3.15
C ARG A 45 4.25 -21.12 -3.88
N ASP A 46 4.58 -20.51 -5.01
CA ASP A 46 5.64 -20.98 -5.91
C ASP A 46 6.94 -20.18 -5.78
N GLY A 47 6.88 -18.98 -5.20
CA GLY A 47 8.04 -18.10 -5.07
C GLY A 47 8.39 -17.34 -6.35
N GLN A 48 7.70 -17.63 -7.45
CA GLN A 48 7.89 -16.95 -8.72
C GLN A 48 6.63 -17.02 -9.60
N VAL A 49 6.51 -16.10 -10.55
CA VAL A 49 5.46 -16.13 -11.59
C VAL A 49 6.03 -15.60 -12.90
N ASP A 50 5.69 -16.28 -14.00
CA ASP A 50 6.05 -15.84 -15.35
C ASP A 50 5.13 -14.69 -15.79
N TYR A 51 5.70 -13.67 -16.41
CA TYR A 51 4.94 -12.55 -16.96
C TYR A 51 5.59 -11.99 -18.22
N SER A 52 4.92 -11.04 -18.88
CA SER A 52 5.52 -10.24 -19.94
C SER A 52 5.31 -8.75 -19.68
N PHE A 53 6.26 -7.94 -20.13
CA PHE A 53 6.15 -6.48 -20.05
C PHE A 53 6.40 -5.84 -21.41
N ALA A 54 5.79 -4.68 -21.65
CA ALA A 54 5.93 -3.96 -22.90
C ALA A 54 7.37 -3.42 -23.08
N VAL A 55 7.95 -3.62 -24.25
CA VAL A 55 9.22 -3.02 -24.69
C VAL A 55 8.94 -1.82 -25.59
N GLU A 56 8.06 -1.98 -26.58
CA GLU A 56 7.64 -0.93 -27.52
C GLU A 56 6.28 -1.30 -28.15
N GLY A 57 5.26 -0.45 -28.03
CA GLY A 57 3.91 -0.78 -28.51
C GLY A 57 3.44 -2.13 -27.93
N ASP A 58 2.99 -3.04 -28.79
CA ASP A 58 2.56 -4.39 -28.41
C ASP A 58 3.72 -5.42 -28.34
N LEU A 59 4.97 -4.99 -28.60
CA LEU A 59 6.14 -5.87 -28.45
C LEU A 59 6.41 -6.11 -26.97
N GLY A 60 6.09 -7.32 -26.50
CA GLY A 60 6.37 -7.79 -25.15
C GLY A 60 7.72 -8.51 -25.03
N GLN A 61 8.28 -8.50 -23.82
CA GLN A 61 9.40 -9.34 -23.41
C GLN A 61 8.99 -10.18 -22.21
N ALA A 62 9.26 -11.49 -22.28
CA ALA A 62 9.03 -12.41 -21.16
C ALA A 62 10.03 -12.16 -20.02
N ALA A 63 9.54 -12.32 -18.79
CA ALA A 63 10.34 -12.25 -17.56
C ALA A 63 9.69 -13.07 -16.45
N VAL A 64 10.43 -13.21 -15.35
CA VAL A 64 9.99 -13.92 -14.15
C VAL A 64 10.03 -12.93 -12.99
N ALA A 65 8.92 -12.80 -12.28
CA ALA A 65 8.89 -12.10 -11.00
C ALA A 65 9.19 -13.13 -9.92
N GLU A 66 10.19 -12.86 -9.06
CA GLU A 66 10.65 -13.78 -8.03
C GLU A 66 10.56 -13.13 -6.65
N VAL A 67 10.09 -13.89 -5.66
CA VAL A 67 10.18 -13.52 -4.25
C VAL A 67 11.63 -13.69 -3.80
N PRO A 68 12.29 -12.66 -3.23
CA PRO A 68 13.66 -12.78 -2.74
C PRO A 68 13.85 -13.94 -1.77
N SER A 69 14.92 -14.73 -1.97
CA SER A 69 15.19 -15.99 -1.25
C SER A 69 15.31 -15.89 0.28
N GLY A 70 15.53 -14.68 0.80
CA GLY A 70 15.58 -14.42 2.25
C GLY A 70 14.24 -14.09 2.90
N ILE A 71 13.12 -14.17 2.17
CA ILE A 71 11.78 -13.89 2.68
C ILE A 71 11.07 -15.22 2.98
N ASP A 72 10.56 -15.34 4.20
CA ASP A 72 9.74 -16.48 4.62
C ASP A 72 8.30 -16.28 4.12
N ARG A 73 7.98 -16.90 2.98
CA ARG A 73 6.66 -16.83 2.32
C ARG A 73 5.52 -17.41 3.16
N SER A 74 5.81 -18.20 4.19
CA SER A 74 4.78 -18.73 5.08
C SER A 74 4.20 -17.68 6.04
N ARG A 75 4.86 -16.52 6.14
CA ARG A 75 4.45 -15.40 7.00
C ARG A 75 3.54 -14.40 6.31
N VAL A 76 3.38 -14.49 4.99
CA VAL A 76 2.47 -13.60 4.28
C VAL A 76 1.10 -14.25 4.14
N SER A 77 0.06 -13.43 4.01
CA SER A 77 -1.26 -13.85 3.55
C SER A 77 -1.83 -12.75 2.67
N PHE A 78 -2.69 -13.14 1.73
CA PHE A 78 -3.35 -12.21 0.81
C PHE A 78 -4.86 -12.41 0.89
N GLU A 79 -5.60 -11.31 0.81
CA GLU A 79 -7.05 -11.36 0.69
C GLU A 79 -7.58 -10.27 -0.24
N GLN A 80 -8.65 -10.58 -0.96
CA GLN A 80 -9.39 -9.57 -1.70
C GLN A 80 -10.24 -8.74 -0.74
N GLY A 81 -10.16 -7.40 -0.84
CA GLY A 81 -10.95 -6.51 0.00
C GLY A 81 -10.95 -5.05 -0.46
N ASP A 82 -12.02 -4.34 -0.11
CA ASP A 82 -12.13 -2.90 -0.34
C ASP A 82 -11.55 -2.14 0.86
N ALA A 83 -10.48 -1.38 0.67
CA ALA A 83 -9.85 -0.59 1.74
C ALA A 83 -10.79 0.50 2.32
N THR A 84 -11.86 0.87 1.61
CA THR A 84 -12.90 1.78 2.14
C THR A 84 -13.95 1.07 3.00
N PHE A 85 -13.97 -0.27 3.01
CA PHE A 85 -14.89 -1.09 3.79
C PHE A 85 -14.22 -2.43 4.17
N LEU A 86 -13.30 -2.39 5.12
CA LEU A 86 -12.57 -3.57 5.55
C LEU A 86 -13.48 -4.48 6.39
N ARG A 87 -13.32 -5.79 6.23
CA ARG A 87 -14.11 -6.78 6.98
C ARG A 87 -13.79 -6.72 8.48
N ASP A 88 -14.78 -7.09 9.28
CA ASP A 88 -14.58 -7.28 10.71
C ASP A 88 -13.57 -8.43 11.00
N GLY A 89 -12.94 -8.35 12.18
CA GLY A 89 -12.11 -9.43 12.70
C GLY A 89 -10.68 -9.50 12.15
N LEU A 90 -10.18 -8.45 11.45
CA LEU A 90 -8.76 -8.34 11.07
C LEU A 90 -7.82 -8.24 12.29
N GLY A 91 -8.35 -7.78 13.42
CA GLY A 91 -7.57 -7.49 14.63
C GLY A 91 -6.76 -6.20 14.48
N GLN A 92 -5.68 -6.10 15.25
CA GLN A 92 -4.79 -4.95 15.24
C GLN A 92 -3.42 -5.33 14.66
N PHE A 93 -2.73 -4.34 14.11
CA PHE A 93 -1.43 -4.47 13.47
C PHE A 93 -0.45 -3.46 14.07
N ASP A 94 0.79 -3.90 14.24
CA ASP A 94 1.89 -3.06 14.71
C ASP A 94 2.39 -2.13 13.61
N VAL A 95 2.22 -2.51 12.35
CA VAL A 95 2.55 -1.70 11.17
C VAL A 95 1.42 -1.78 10.16
N VAL A 96 0.89 -0.63 9.73
CA VAL A 96 -0.03 -0.54 8.59
C VAL A 96 0.63 0.31 7.51
N LEU A 97 0.73 -0.22 6.30
CA LEU A 97 1.27 0.44 5.12
C LEU A 97 0.14 0.76 4.13
N MET A 98 0.16 1.99 3.61
CA MET A 98 -0.67 2.44 2.50
C MET A 98 0.22 3.15 1.47
N ALA A 99 0.80 2.38 0.55
CA ALA A 99 1.69 2.90 -0.48
C ALA A 99 0.94 3.10 -1.81
N ASN A 100 0.91 4.34 -2.31
CA ASN A 100 0.20 4.75 -3.53
C ASN A 100 -1.30 4.40 -3.53
N LEU A 101 -1.91 4.39 -2.34
CA LEU A 101 -3.32 3.99 -2.16
C LEU A 101 -4.27 5.18 -2.03
N ILE A 102 -3.97 6.14 -1.14
CA ILE A 102 -4.98 7.12 -0.69
C ILE A 102 -5.53 8.00 -1.84
N ASP A 103 -4.74 8.26 -2.88
CA ASP A 103 -5.13 9.02 -4.06
C ASP A 103 -5.69 8.14 -5.20
N ARG A 104 -6.03 6.90 -4.87
CA ARG A 104 -6.63 5.89 -5.75
C ARG A 104 -7.92 5.28 -5.18
N LEU A 105 -8.38 5.75 -4.03
CA LEU A 105 -9.63 5.29 -3.40
C LEU A 105 -10.82 6.16 -3.83
N PRO A 106 -12.01 5.58 -4.02
CA PRO A 106 -13.21 6.36 -4.33
C PRO A 106 -13.65 7.25 -3.15
N CYS A 107 -13.37 6.83 -1.92
CA CYS A 107 -13.68 7.60 -0.70
C CYS A 107 -12.56 7.37 0.34
N PRO A 108 -11.42 8.06 0.22
CA PRO A 108 -10.25 7.82 1.06
C PRO A 108 -10.50 8.15 2.54
N ALA A 109 -11.38 9.09 2.85
CA ALA A 109 -11.73 9.43 4.23
C ALA A 109 -12.27 8.21 5.01
N LYS A 110 -13.13 7.38 4.38
CA LYS A 110 -13.64 6.15 5.00
C LYS A 110 -12.56 5.14 5.34
N CYS A 111 -11.52 5.03 4.51
CA CYS A 111 -10.36 4.19 4.82
C CYS A 111 -9.65 4.73 6.07
N LEU A 112 -9.37 6.04 6.12
CA LEU A 112 -8.67 6.67 7.24
C LEU A 112 -9.43 6.54 8.57
N GLU A 113 -10.76 6.66 8.55
CA GLU A 113 -11.63 6.54 9.74
C GLU A 113 -11.52 5.17 10.43
N GLN A 114 -11.14 4.11 9.70
CA GLN A 114 -11.01 2.75 10.24
C GLN A 114 -9.65 2.51 10.91
N LEU A 115 -8.62 3.30 10.55
CA LEU A 115 -7.23 3.07 10.98
C LEU A 115 -7.02 3.10 12.51
N PRO A 116 -7.68 3.94 13.32
CA PRO A 116 -7.51 3.92 14.78
C PRO A 116 -7.82 2.57 15.44
N ASN A 117 -8.70 1.77 14.82
CA ASN A 117 -9.06 0.43 15.28
C ASN A 117 -8.15 -0.67 14.72
N LEU A 118 -7.46 -0.41 13.61
CA LEU A 118 -6.57 -1.36 12.94
C LEU A 118 -5.12 -1.25 13.41
N VAL A 119 -4.65 -0.06 13.78
CA VAL A 119 -3.28 0.12 14.27
C VAL A 119 -3.26 -0.09 15.79
N ALA A 120 -2.43 -1.01 16.27
CA ALA A 120 -2.24 -1.25 17.69
C ALA A 120 -1.69 -0.01 18.41
N ALA A 121 -1.98 0.16 19.70
CA ALA A 121 -1.39 1.25 20.49
C ALA A 121 0.15 1.17 20.46
N GLY A 122 0.82 2.29 20.16
CA GLY A 122 2.27 2.33 19.91
C GLY A 122 2.70 1.82 18.52
N GLY A 123 1.78 1.32 17.70
CA GLY A 123 2.01 0.88 16.33
C GLY A 123 2.23 2.03 15.35
N GLN A 124 2.65 1.69 14.14
CA GLN A 124 3.05 2.62 13.09
C GLN A 124 2.07 2.57 11.91
N LEU A 125 1.61 3.73 11.48
CA LEU A 125 0.93 3.92 10.21
C LEU A 125 1.89 4.60 9.23
N ILE A 126 2.10 4.00 8.08
CA ILE A 126 2.96 4.51 7.02
C ILE A 126 2.10 4.81 5.79
N ILE A 127 2.07 6.06 5.38
CA ILE A 127 1.35 6.50 4.18
C ILE A 127 2.36 7.07 3.21
N ALA A 128 2.39 6.55 1.98
CA ALA A 128 3.19 7.11 0.91
C ALA A 128 2.28 7.40 -0.29
N SER A 129 2.23 8.64 -0.75
CA SER A 129 1.46 8.99 -1.95
C SER A 129 2.11 10.15 -2.69
N PRO A 130 2.13 10.14 -4.03
CA PRO A 130 2.52 11.30 -4.83
C PRO A 130 1.47 12.42 -4.78
N CYS A 131 0.30 12.17 -4.14
CA CYS A 131 -0.80 13.12 -4.05
C CYS A 131 -1.29 13.58 -5.42
N THR A 132 -1.28 12.69 -6.42
CA THR A 132 -1.55 13.04 -7.81
C THR A 132 -3.02 13.39 -8.02
N TRP A 133 -3.93 12.75 -7.26
CA TRP A 133 -5.39 12.92 -7.30
C TRP A 133 -5.98 13.00 -8.72
N LEU A 134 -6.60 11.92 -9.18
CA LEU A 134 -7.21 11.85 -10.51
C LEU A 134 -8.68 11.47 -10.39
N GLU A 135 -9.55 12.19 -11.11
CA GLU A 135 -11.00 11.98 -11.08
C GLU A 135 -11.43 10.60 -11.59
N GLU A 136 -10.56 9.89 -12.31
CA GLU A 136 -10.78 8.50 -12.72
C GLU A 136 -10.77 7.50 -11.55
N TYR A 137 -10.11 7.84 -10.44
CA TYR A 137 -10.01 7.00 -9.25
C TYR A 137 -10.79 7.57 -8.06
N THR A 138 -10.66 8.89 -7.83
CA THR A 138 -11.28 9.58 -6.70
C THR A 138 -12.10 10.75 -7.22
N PRO A 139 -13.43 10.77 -7.00
CA PRO A 139 -14.26 11.92 -7.32
C PRO A 139 -13.67 13.20 -6.70
N LYS A 140 -13.69 14.32 -7.43
CA LYS A 140 -13.05 15.57 -6.98
C LYS A 140 -13.52 16.06 -5.61
N ALA A 141 -14.76 15.78 -5.25
CA ALA A 141 -15.33 16.12 -3.94
C ALA A 141 -14.72 15.32 -2.77
N GLU A 142 -14.10 14.18 -3.05
CA GLU A 142 -13.53 13.24 -2.08
C GLU A 142 -12.00 13.39 -1.94
N TRP A 143 -11.39 14.35 -2.65
CA TRP A 143 -9.95 14.59 -2.58
C TRP A 143 -9.57 15.13 -1.21
N LEU A 144 -8.57 14.52 -0.58
CA LEU A 144 -8.05 14.99 0.71
C LEU A 144 -7.10 16.18 0.56
N GLY A 145 -6.85 16.70 -0.65
CA GLY A 145 -5.94 17.80 -0.87
C GLY A 145 -5.83 18.18 -2.33
N GLY A 146 -4.85 19.03 -2.66
CA GLY A 146 -4.61 19.46 -4.04
C GLY A 146 -5.62 20.51 -4.54
N GLN A 147 -6.40 21.09 -3.63
CA GLN A 147 -7.33 22.18 -3.89
C GLN A 147 -6.96 23.40 -3.02
N ALA A 148 -7.66 23.60 -1.90
CA ALA A 148 -7.41 24.71 -0.99
C ALA A 148 -6.20 24.48 -0.05
N GLN A 149 -5.84 23.22 0.21
CA GLN A 149 -4.71 22.83 1.07
C GLN A 149 -3.98 21.60 0.55
N GLN A 150 -2.79 21.34 1.11
CA GLN A 150 -2.01 20.16 0.76
C GLN A 150 -2.63 18.91 1.39
N THR A 151 -2.44 17.75 0.76
CA THR A 151 -2.94 16.46 1.27
C THR A 151 -2.48 16.20 2.70
N LEU A 152 -1.21 16.51 3.03
CA LEU A 152 -0.66 16.30 4.36
C LEU A 152 -1.36 17.11 5.45
N ASP A 153 -1.80 18.33 5.16
CA ASP A 153 -2.50 19.16 6.14
C ASP A 153 -3.83 18.52 6.53
N THR A 154 -4.58 18.01 5.55
CA THR A 154 -5.81 17.25 5.80
C THR A 154 -5.54 15.92 6.52
N LEU A 155 -4.45 15.21 6.17
CA LEU A 155 -4.07 13.99 6.90
C LEU A 155 -3.77 14.31 8.38
N ARG A 156 -3.11 15.43 8.68
CA ARG A 156 -2.88 15.87 10.06
C ARG A 156 -4.20 16.09 10.80
N GLU A 157 -5.15 16.76 10.17
CA GLU A 157 -6.47 17.02 10.76
C GLU A 157 -7.24 15.72 11.05
N ILE A 158 -7.31 14.81 10.08
CA ILE A 158 -8.06 13.55 10.21
C ILE A 158 -7.39 12.61 11.23
N LEU A 159 -6.06 12.52 11.23
CA LEU A 159 -5.32 11.53 12.03
C LEU A 159 -4.98 12.02 13.45
N ALA A 160 -4.92 13.34 13.70
CA ALA A 160 -4.55 13.91 14.99
C ALA A 160 -5.30 13.35 16.22
N PRO A 161 -6.59 12.96 16.15
CA PRO A 161 -7.30 12.40 17.30
C PRO A 161 -6.73 11.07 17.83
N ALA A 162 -6.03 10.30 16.99
CA ALA A 162 -5.55 8.95 17.34
C ALA A 162 -4.06 8.73 17.06
N PHE A 163 -3.44 9.60 16.26
CA PHE A 163 -2.09 9.46 15.77
C PHE A 163 -1.27 10.73 15.92
N THR A 164 0.04 10.58 16.04
CA THR A 164 1.01 11.69 16.00
C THR A 164 1.97 11.50 14.85
N LEU A 165 2.15 12.54 14.02
CA LEU A 165 3.15 12.52 12.95
C LEU A 165 4.55 12.45 13.58
N ASP A 166 5.32 11.44 13.17
CA ASP A 166 6.64 11.16 13.72
C ASP A 166 7.75 11.30 12.66
N GLY A 167 7.42 11.19 11.37
CA GLY A 167 8.39 11.45 10.31
C GLY A 167 7.76 11.70 8.95
N GLU A 168 8.49 12.42 8.11
CA GLU A 168 8.11 12.79 6.74
C GLU A 168 9.34 12.72 5.82
N TRP A 169 9.17 12.15 4.62
CA TRP A 169 10.23 11.97 3.63
C TRP A 169 9.69 12.17 2.21
N ASN A 170 10.58 12.60 1.31
CA ASN A 170 10.35 12.55 -0.12
C ASN A 170 10.99 11.28 -0.68
N LEU A 171 10.18 10.36 -1.20
CA LEU A 171 10.63 9.09 -1.77
C LEU A 171 10.46 9.09 -3.29
N PRO A 172 11.55 9.27 -4.05
CA PRO A 172 11.48 9.18 -5.50
C PRO A 172 11.26 7.75 -5.98
N PHE A 173 10.44 7.57 -7.01
CA PHE A 173 10.20 6.28 -7.64
C PHE A 173 9.98 6.41 -9.16
N LEU A 174 10.13 5.28 -9.85
CA LEU A 174 9.93 5.16 -11.29
C LEU A 174 8.88 4.08 -11.58
N ILE A 175 7.86 4.44 -12.36
CA ILE A 175 6.98 3.47 -13.01
C ILE A 175 7.43 3.35 -14.46
N ARG A 176 7.81 2.15 -14.87
CA ARG A 176 8.18 1.87 -16.26
C ARG A 176 6.92 1.51 -17.04
N GLU A 177 6.59 2.27 -18.08
CA GLU A 177 5.54 1.90 -19.03
C GLU A 177 6.10 0.99 -20.11
N HIS A 178 7.19 1.41 -20.76
CA HIS A 178 7.93 0.59 -21.74
C HIS A 178 9.39 1.05 -21.80
N ALA A 179 10.20 0.52 -22.72
CA ALA A 179 11.66 0.71 -22.70
C ALA A 179 12.12 2.18 -22.82
N ARG A 180 11.24 3.07 -23.31
CA ARG A 180 11.52 4.50 -23.58
C ARG A 180 10.55 5.46 -22.88
N LYS A 181 9.62 4.97 -22.06
CA LYS A 181 8.66 5.82 -21.33
C LYS A 181 8.59 5.38 -19.87
N TYR A 182 8.92 6.33 -19.00
CA TYR A 182 8.92 6.17 -17.56
C TYR A 182 8.19 7.35 -16.94
N GLN A 183 7.47 7.08 -15.86
CA GLN A 183 6.90 8.10 -15.01
C GLN A 183 7.81 8.24 -13.79
N TRP A 184 8.48 9.39 -13.68
CA TRP A 184 9.20 9.78 -12.48
C TRP A 184 8.24 10.49 -11.55
N SER A 185 8.23 10.11 -10.28
CA SER A 185 7.36 10.70 -9.26
C SER A 185 8.08 10.73 -7.92
N ILE A 186 7.62 11.59 -7.02
CA ILE A 186 8.13 11.69 -5.65
C ILE A 186 6.93 11.49 -4.75
N ALA A 187 6.87 10.37 -4.04
CA ALA A 187 5.86 10.15 -3.03
C ALA A 187 6.23 10.92 -1.76
N GLN A 188 5.27 11.65 -1.20
CA GLN A 188 5.38 12.12 0.18
C GLN A 188 5.06 10.93 1.07
N ALA A 189 6.09 10.44 1.76
CA ALA A 189 5.99 9.36 2.72
C ALA A 189 5.94 9.91 4.13
N THR A 190 5.03 9.41 4.94
CA THR A 190 4.83 9.84 6.32
C THR A 190 4.72 8.63 7.23
N ARG A 191 5.26 8.75 8.44
CA ARG A 191 5.09 7.78 9.52
C ARG A 191 4.36 8.44 10.67
N TRP A 192 3.33 7.76 11.15
CA TRP A 192 2.50 8.20 12.27
C TRP A 192 2.52 7.13 13.36
N LEU A 193 2.59 7.57 14.62
CA LEU A 193 2.53 6.69 15.79
C LEU A 193 1.13 6.71 16.38
N ARG A 194 0.57 5.53 16.65
CA ARG A 194 -0.72 5.38 17.33
C ARG A 194 -0.56 5.68 18.82
N GLN A 195 -1.38 6.60 19.33
CA GLN A 195 -1.43 6.99 20.75
C GLN A 195 -2.07 5.95 21.66
#